data_AF-A0A936SSW8-F1
#
_entry.id   AF-A0A936SSW8-F1
#
_cell.length_a   1.000
_cell.length_b   1.000
_cell.length_c   1.000
_cell.angle_alpha   90.00
_cell.angle_beta   90.00
_cell.angle_gamma   90.00
#
_symmetry.space_group_name_H-M   'P 1'
#
loop_
_entity.id
_entity.type
_entity.pdbx_description
1 polymer ?
#
loop_
_entity_poly.entity_id
_entity_poly.type
_entity_poly.pdbx_seq_one_letter_code
_entity_poly.pdbx_strand_id
1 'polypeptide(L)' 'MKRDSRAQHLRRQLQQLILLRETGPKSAAWHAARTRMIWRLHGEIERAAAPTPEAPAEHGGEPAEG' A
#
# COMPACT_ATOMS: atom_id res chain seq x y z
N MET A 1 -3.71 -16.29 -5.13
CA MET A 1 -4.37 -15.24 -5.92
C MET A 1 -4.48 -13.85 -5.26
N LYS A 2 -4.21 -13.64 -3.96
CA LYS A 2 -4.33 -12.30 -3.32
C LYS A 2 -3.28 -11.26 -3.75
N ARG A 3 -2.09 -11.67 -4.20
CA ARG A 3 -1.01 -10.74 -4.63
C ARG A 3 -1.38 -9.97 -5.92
N ASP A 4 -2.06 -10.62 -6.86
CA ASP A 4 -2.49 -9.99 -8.12
C ASP A 4 -3.47 -8.86 -7.89
N SER A 5 -4.43 -9.02 -6.97
CA SER A 5 -5.45 -8.00 -6.72
C SER A 5 -4.86 -6.69 -6.16
N ARG A 6 -3.82 -6.78 -5.32
CA ARG A 6 -3.12 -5.61 -4.78
C ARG A 6 -2.26 -4.92 -5.84
N ALA A 7 -1.50 -5.68 -6.61
CA ALA A 7 -0.68 -5.13 -7.71
C ALA A 7 -1.56 -4.42 -8.75
N GLN A 8 -2.72 -5.00 -9.09
CA GLN A 8 -3.69 -4.36 -9.98
C GLN A 8 -4.32 -3.10 -9.36
N HIS A 9 -4.54 -3.06 -8.05
CA HIS A 9 -5.01 -1.86 -7.35
C HIS A 9 -4.01 -0.71 -7.44
N LEU A 10 -2.75 -0.97 -7.11
CA LEU A 10 -1.66 0.01 -7.21
C LEU A 10 -1.48 0.51 -8.64
N ARG A 11 -1.53 -0.39 -9.62
CA ARG A 11 -1.43 -0.03 -11.04
C ARG A 11 -2.57 0.90 -11.48
N ARG A 12 -3.81 0.66 -11.04
CA ARG A 12 -4.95 1.54 -11.34
C ARG A 12 -4.80 2.91 -10.68
N GLN A 13 -4.36 2.97 -9.43
CA GLN A 13 -4.10 4.25 -8.75
C GLN A 13 -2.98 5.04 -9.45
N LEU A 14 -1.92 4.37 -9.91
CA LEU A 14 -0.85 5.00 -10.67
C LEU A 14 -1.36 5.56 -12.01
N GLN A 15 -2.19 4.80 -12.74
CA GLN A 15 -2.80 5.26 -13.99
C GLN A 15 -3.68 6.50 -13.76
N GLN A 16 -4.49 6.50 -12.70
CA GLN A 16 -5.28 7.67 -12.32
C GLN A 16 -4.38 8.88 -12.03
N LEU A 17 -3.21 8.68 -11.41
CA LEU A 17 -2.29 9.77 -11.08
C LEU A 17 -1.67 10.40 -12.32
N ILE A 18 -1.29 9.55 -13.30
CA ILE A 18 -0.77 9.99 -14.60
C ILE A 18 -1.85 10.79 -15.32
N LEU A 19 -3.09 10.28 -15.39
CA LEU A 19 -4.20 11.02 -15.98
C LEU A 19 -4.43 12.36 -15.29
N LEU A 20 -4.46 12.40 -13.95
CA LEU A 20 -4.56 13.64 -13.19
C LEU A 20 -3.41 14.62 -13.54
N ARG A 21 -2.20 14.14 -13.80
CA ARG A 21 -1.08 15.00 -14.20
C ARG A 21 -1.24 15.54 -15.62
N GLU A 22 -1.72 14.73 -16.55
CA GLU A 22 -1.78 15.07 -17.97
C GLU A 22 -3.02 15.87 -18.36
N THR A 23 -4.17 15.57 -17.76
CA THR A 23 -5.46 16.20 -18.10
C THR A 23 -5.89 17.27 -17.09
N GLY A 24 -5.01 17.61 -16.16
CA GLY A 24 -5.37 18.43 -15.02
C GLY A 24 -5.50 19.92 -15.28
N PRO A 25 -6.63 20.57 -14.95
CA PRO A 25 -6.69 22.02 -14.89
C PRO A 25 -5.72 22.56 -13.82
N LYS A 26 -5.15 23.75 -14.04
CA LYS A 26 -4.28 24.49 -13.08
C LYS A 26 -5.05 25.03 -11.87
N SER A 27 -6.08 24.31 -11.40
CA SER A 27 -6.90 24.70 -10.27
C SER A 27 -6.33 24.15 -8.96
N ALA A 28 -6.51 24.89 -7.87
CA ALA A 28 -6.09 24.47 -6.53
C ALA A 28 -6.76 23.15 -6.09
N ALA A 29 -8.03 22.94 -6.46
CA ALA A 29 -8.76 21.70 -6.17
C ALA A 29 -8.11 20.48 -6.82
N TRP A 30 -7.62 20.64 -8.06
CA TRP A 30 -6.95 19.57 -8.79
C TRP A 30 -5.56 19.26 -8.24
N HIS A 31 -4.79 20.30 -7.90
CA HIS A 31 -3.53 20.13 -7.18
C HIS A 31 -3.74 19.40 -5.84
N ALA A 32 -4.78 19.76 -5.07
CA ALA A 32 -5.10 19.09 -3.82
C ALA A 32 -5.46 17.62 -4.02
N ALA A 33 -6.29 17.29 -5.03
CA ALA A 33 -6.63 15.91 -5.37
C ALA A 33 -5.40 15.08 -5.74
N ARG A 34 -4.51 15.63 -6.57
CA ARG A 34 -3.24 14.99 -6.95
C ARG A 34 -2.34 14.74 -5.74
N THR A 35 -2.14 15.74 -4.88
CA THR A 35 -1.30 15.62 -3.68
C THR A 35 -1.84 14.56 -2.72
N ARG A 36 -3.16 14.52 -2.48
CA ARG A 36 -3.79 13.48 -1.64
C ARG A 36 -3.53 12.08 -2.19
N MET A 37 -3.62 11.89 -3.51
CA MET A 37 -3.42 10.58 -4.12
C MET A 37 -1.96 10.12 -4.06
N ILE A 38 -1.00 11.04 -4.19
CA ILE A 38 0.44 10.76 -3.99
C ILE A 38 0.69 10.26 -2.56
N TRP A 39 0.18 10.97 -1.54
CA TRP A 39 0.38 10.57 -0.14
C TRP A 39 -0.27 9.22 0.19
N ARG A 40 -1.44 8.93 -0.38
CA ARG A 40 -2.08 7.63 -0.23
C ARG A 40 -1.22 6.49 -0.81
N LEU A 41 -0.72 6.67 -2.02
CA LEU A 41 0.17 5.70 -2.69
C LEU A 41 1.45 5.48 -1.88
N HIS A 42 2.05 6.55 -1.36
CA HIS A 42 3.23 6.46 -0.49
C HIS A 42 2.98 5.54 0.71
N GLY A 43 1.89 5.77 1.45
CA GLY A 43 1.56 4.92 2.60
C GLY A 43 1.19 3.48 2.22
N GLU A 44 0.61 3.24 1.04
CA GLU A 44 0.36 1.87 0.55
C GLU A 44 1.65 1.13 0.17
N ILE A 45 2.66 1.85 -0.33
CA ILE A 45 4.00 1.33 -0.64
C ILE A 45 4.77 1.05 0.66
N GLU A 46 4.77 1.96 1.62
CA GLU A 46 5.42 1.75 2.93
C GLU A 46 4.83 0.53 3.65
N ARG A 47 3.51 0.39 3.65
CA ARG A 47 2.84 -0.80 4.20
C ARG A 47 3.10 -2.08 3.39
N ALA A 48 3.54 -1.98 2.13
CA ALA A 48 3.99 -3.13 1.36
C ALA A 48 5.42 -3.54 1.72
N ALA A 49 6.26 -2.54 2.02
CA ALA A 49 7.66 -2.71 2.38
C ALA A 49 7.86 -3.12 3.85
N ALA A 50 6.90 -2.78 4.72
CA ALA A 50 6.94 -3.19 6.12
C ALA A 50 6.94 -4.73 6.21
N PRO A 51 7.95 -5.33 6.87
CA PRO A 51 7.95 -6.76 7.11
C PRO A 51 6.73 -7.10 7.97
N THR A 52 6.00 -8.14 7.58
CA THR A 52 4.93 -8.70 8.41
C THR A 52 5.56 -9.05 9.76
N PRO A 53 5.05 -8.54 10.90
CA PRO A 53 5.55 -8.98 12.20
C PRO A 53 5.28 -10.49 12.26
N GLU A 54 6.38 -11.23 12.28
CA GLU A 54 6.40 -12.67 12.36
C GLU A 54 5.64 -13.03 13.65
N ALA A 55 4.58 -13.82 13.51
CA ALA A 55 3.77 -14.23 14.65
C ALA A 55 4.70 -14.83 15.72
N PRO A 56 4.51 -14.48 17.02
CA PRO A 56 5.42 -14.92 18.06
C PRO A 56 5.50 -16.45 18.02
N ALA A 57 6.73 -16.95 17.83
CA ALA A 57 7.03 -18.37 17.83
C ALA A 57 6.36 -19.00 19.04
N GLU A 58 5.37 -19.85 18.76
CA GLU A 58 4.79 -20.78 19.71
C GLU A 58 5.93 -21.57 20.35
N HIS A 59 6.30 -21.13 21.55
CA HIS A 59 7.25 -21.79 22.43
C HIS A 59 6.62 -23.15 22.74
N GLY A 60 7.05 -24.18 22.00
CA GLY A 60 6.74 -25.57 22.29
C GLY A 60 7.25 -25.85 23.70
N GLY A 61 6.33 -25.81 24.67
CA GLY A 61 6.55 -26.33 26.00
C GLY A 61 6.75 -27.84 25.87
N GLU A 62 8.00 -28.26 25.92
CA GLU A 62 8.37 -29.65 26.11
C GLU A 62 7.88 -30.07 27.50
N PRO A 63 6.96 -31.04 27.64
CA PRO A 63 6.59 -31.53 28.96
C PRO A 63 7.74 -32.40 29.48
N ALA A 64 8.28 -32.01 30.62
CA ALA A 64 9.20 -32.83 31.38
C ALA A 64 8.50 -34.14 31.78
N GLU A 65 8.92 -35.27 31.21
CA GLU A 65 8.58 -36.59 31.73
C GLU A 65 9.46 -36.88 32.96
N GLY A 66 8.81 -37.30 34.05
CA GLY A 66 9.41 -37.80 35.27
C GLY A 66 9.07 -39.27 35.50
#